data_AF-A0A2V6EKZ3-F1
#
_entry.id   AF-A0A2V6EKZ3-F1
#
_cell.length_a   1.000
_cell.length_b   1.000
_cell.length_c   1.000
_cell.angle_alpha   90.00
_cell.angle_beta   90.00
_cell.angle_gamma   90.00
#
_symmetry.space_group_name_H-M   'P 1'
#
loop_
_entity.id
_entity.type
_entity.pdbx_description
1 polymer ?
#
loop_
_entity_poly.entity_id
_entity_poly.type
_entity_poly.pdbx_seq_one_letter_code
_entity_poly.pdbx_strand_id
1 'polypeptide(L)'
;MITILRKHSRWLMIVIAILAMPFCLYFVRTDWMSALRSNTAGKLYGHDISAIEIERGGRLFQLARNLGMSEFLTELLGQWHPQHAKTQSEAEHEAGQEFAIDLMILRHEAEALGIRPTTAEIAAVVTKIRAFRSDAGSFDLKKYNDIVQNALGPLGFSEAQI
;
A
#
# COMPACT_ATOMS: atom_id res chain seq x y z
N MET A 1 32.36 26.81 -47.15
CA MET A 1 31.42 27.23 -46.08
C MET A 1 31.03 26.13 -45.07
N ILE A 2 31.58 24.91 -45.14
CA ILE A 2 31.29 23.82 -44.16
C ILE A 2 32.34 23.73 -43.02
N THR A 3 33.49 24.38 -43.15
CA THR A 3 34.61 24.26 -42.21
C THR A 3 34.46 25.10 -40.93
N ILE A 4 33.59 26.11 -40.91
CA ILE A 4 33.32 26.94 -39.73
C ILE A 4 32.44 26.19 -38.71
N LEU A 5 31.50 25.37 -39.20
CA LEU A 5 30.62 24.53 -38.37
C LEU A 5 31.39 23.48 -37.55
N ARG A 6 32.51 22.95 -38.07
CA ARG A 6 33.30 21.92 -37.38
C ARG A 6 34.22 22.48 -36.28
N LYS A 7 34.57 23.77 -36.34
CA LYS A 7 35.48 24.40 -35.36
C LYS A 7 34.74 24.89 -34.12
N HIS A 8 33.49 25.33 -34.27
CA HIS A 8 32.65 25.77 -33.15
C HIS A 8 31.78 24.67 -32.54
N SER A 9 31.61 23.50 -33.15
CA SER A 9 30.75 22.44 -32.61
C SER A 9 31.18 21.96 -31.21
N ARG A 10 32.49 21.82 -30.96
CA ARG A 10 33.01 21.43 -29.64
C ARG A 10 32.82 22.53 -28.59
N TRP A 11 32.94 23.79 -28.98
CA TRP A 11 32.68 24.92 -28.08
C TRP A 11 31.18 25.08 -27.80
N LEU A 12 30.34 24.91 -28.82
CA LEU A 12 28.89 24.93 -28.73
C LEU A 12 28.35 23.77 -27.86
N MET A 13 28.96 22.59 -27.92
CA MET A 13 28.65 21.46 -27.02
C MET A 13 28.94 21.79 -25.55
N ILE A 14 30.07 22.45 -25.28
CA ILE A 14 30.44 22.86 -23.91
C ILE A 14 29.47 23.94 -23.40
N VAL A 15 29.13 24.93 -24.23
CA VAL A 15 28.18 26.00 -23.86
C VAL A 15 26.80 25.41 -23.55
N ILE A 16 26.29 24.49 -24.37
CA ILE A 16 25.00 23.83 -24.13
C ILE A 16 25.05 22.98 -22.86
N ALA A 17 26.14 22.28 -22.59
CA ALA A 17 26.29 21.48 -21.36
C ALA A 17 26.32 22.35 -20.10
N ILE A 18 27.02 23.49 -20.13
CA ILE A 18 27.08 24.44 -19.00
C ILE A 18 25.72 25.12 -18.78
N LEU A 19 24.97 25.39 -19.85
CA LEU A 19 23.64 26.00 -19.74
C LEU A 19 22.57 24.99 -19.31
N ALA A 20 22.69 23.72 -19.72
CA ALA A 20 21.77 22.65 -19.35
C ALA A 20 21.96 22.18 -17.90
N MET A 21 23.19 22.17 -17.36
CA MET A 21 23.46 21.71 -16.00
C MET A 21 22.64 22.45 -14.90
N PRO A 22 22.60 23.80 -14.84
CA PRO A 22 21.77 24.50 -13.88
C PRO A 22 20.27 24.34 -14.17
N PHE A 23 19.89 24.17 -15.43
CA PHE A 23 18.48 23.96 -15.83
C PHE A 23 17.96 22.60 -15.35
N CYS A 24 18.74 21.53 -15.55
CA CYS A 24 18.45 20.20 -15.04
C CYS A 24 18.41 20.19 -13.50
N LEU A 25 19.38 20.84 -12.83
CA LEU A 25 19.35 20.93 -11.37
C LEU A 25 18.17 21.74 -10.85
N TYR A 26 17.77 22.82 -11.51
CA TYR A 26 16.62 23.64 -11.08
C TYR A 26 15.29 22.89 -11.23
N PHE A 27 15.04 22.28 -12.40
CA PHE A 27 13.80 21.52 -12.66
C PHE A 27 13.72 20.20 -11.87
N VAL A 28 14.83 19.46 -11.74
CA VAL A 28 14.85 18.22 -10.96
C VAL A 28 14.79 18.49 -9.45
N ARG A 29 15.30 19.63 -8.95
CA ARG A 29 15.24 19.95 -7.52
C ARG A 29 13.84 20.35 -7.07
N THR A 30 13.05 21.00 -7.92
CA THR A 30 11.61 21.20 -7.65
C THR A 30 10.88 19.87 -7.55
N ASP A 31 11.22 18.89 -8.39
CA ASP A 31 10.59 17.56 -8.42
C ASP A 31 11.07 16.69 -7.24
N TRP A 32 12.36 16.73 -6.88
CA TRP A 32 12.90 15.96 -5.76
C TRP A 32 12.37 16.48 -4.41
N MET A 33 12.30 17.81 -4.22
CA MET A 33 11.82 18.38 -2.96
C MET A 33 10.30 18.26 -2.80
N SER A 34 9.55 18.13 -3.90
CA SER A 34 8.13 17.82 -3.88
C SER A 34 7.85 16.31 -3.81
N ALA A 35 8.68 15.44 -4.41
CA ALA A 35 8.63 13.98 -4.24
C ALA A 35 9.05 13.51 -2.83
N LEU A 36 9.94 14.26 -2.15
CA LEU A 36 10.24 14.05 -0.73
C LEU A 36 9.10 14.50 0.20
N ARG A 37 8.27 15.46 -0.25
CA ARG A 37 7.06 15.92 0.47
C ARG A 37 5.81 15.13 0.08
N SER A 38 5.79 14.46 -1.07
CA SER A 38 4.62 13.74 -1.59
C SER A 38 4.41 12.38 -0.94
N ASN A 39 5.28 11.96 -0.01
CA ASN A 39 5.02 10.73 0.69
C ASN A 39 3.90 10.91 1.72
N THR A 40 3.44 12.11 2.07
CA THR A 40 2.30 12.30 2.96
C THR A 40 1.00 12.28 2.15
N ALA A 41 0.29 11.14 2.18
CA ALA A 41 -0.99 10.95 1.50
C ALA A 41 -2.14 11.70 2.20
N GLY A 42 -1.97 12.07 3.47
CA GLY A 42 -2.93 12.87 4.23
C GLY A 42 -2.52 13.01 5.70
N LYS A 43 -3.31 13.75 6.46
CA LYS A 43 -3.19 13.81 7.93
C LYS A 43 -4.36 13.07 8.56
N LEU A 44 -4.07 12.05 9.36
CA LEU A 44 -5.07 11.34 10.17
C LEU A 44 -4.70 11.50 11.65
N TYR A 45 -5.65 11.98 12.47
CA TYR A 45 -5.42 12.28 13.89
C TYR A 45 -4.17 13.15 14.17
N GLY A 46 -3.84 14.08 13.26
CA GLY A 46 -2.68 14.95 13.39
C GLY A 46 -1.33 14.32 13.02
N HIS A 47 -1.30 13.04 12.64
CA HIS A 47 -0.13 12.34 12.11
C HIS A 47 -0.14 12.35 10.58
N ASP A 48 1.03 12.59 9.99
CA ASP A 48 1.24 12.49 8.55
C ASP A 48 1.24 11.01 8.14
N ILE A 49 0.19 10.55 7.46
CA ILE A 49 0.12 9.19 6.91
C ILE A 49 0.94 9.14 5.63
N SER A 50 1.84 8.16 5.54
CA SER A 50 2.62 7.99 4.32
C SER A 50 1.88 7.18 3.25
N ALA A 51 2.12 7.46 1.97
CA ALA A 51 1.61 6.66 0.85
C ALA A 51 2.06 5.19 0.96
N ILE A 52 3.26 4.94 1.48
CA ILE A 52 3.80 3.60 1.77
C ILE A 52 2.93 2.86 2.78
N GLU A 53 2.37 3.57 3.76
CA GLU A 53 1.54 2.98 4.81
C GLU A 53 0.16 2.62 4.30
N ILE A 54 -0.40 3.44 3.41
CA ILE A 54 -1.63 3.14 2.68
C ILE A 54 -1.42 1.94 1.75
N GLU A 55 -0.32 1.90 0.98
CA GLU A 55 0.02 0.75 0.14
C GLU A 55 0.17 -0.55 0.96
N ARG A 56 0.75 -0.46 2.16
CA ARG A 56 0.83 -1.59 3.08
C ARG A 56 -0.55 -2.06 3.52
N GLY A 57 -1.48 -1.14 3.79
CA GLY A 57 -2.88 -1.50 4.05
C GLY A 57 -3.58 -2.10 2.84
N GLY A 58 -3.27 -1.66 1.62
CA GLY A 58 -3.75 -2.30 0.39
C GLY A 58 -3.29 -3.76 0.24
N ARG A 59 -2.09 -4.10 0.72
CA ARG A 59 -1.65 -5.51 0.80
C ARG A 59 -2.42 -6.30 1.86
N LEU A 60 -2.81 -5.68 2.98
CA LEU A 60 -3.68 -6.30 3.99
C LEU A 60 -5.09 -6.54 3.42
N PHE A 61 -5.60 -5.64 2.59
CA PHE A 61 -6.86 -5.84 1.87
C PHE A 61 -6.81 -7.09 0.97
N GLN A 62 -5.73 -7.26 0.21
CA GLN A 62 -5.51 -8.47 -0.59
C GLN A 62 -5.42 -9.73 0.27
N LEU A 63 -4.75 -9.66 1.43
CA LEU A 63 -4.70 -10.77 2.38
C LEU A 63 -6.10 -11.14 2.89
N ALA A 64 -6.89 -10.16 3.34
CA ALA A 64 -8.25 -10.39 3.82
C ALA A 64 -9.16 -11.02 2.75
N ARG A 65 -9.01 -10.60 1.48
CA ARG A 65 -9.69 -11.24 0.34
C ARG A 65 -9.26 -12.69 0.15
N ASN A 66 -7.95 -12.96 0.20
CA ASN A 66 -7.39 -14.31 0.04
C ASN A 66 -7.81 -15.24 1.19
N LEU A 67 -7.94 -14.71 2.41
CA LEU A 67 -8.44 -15.45 3.57
C LEU A 67 -9.96 -15.68 3.54
N GLY A 68 -10.67 -15.06 2.58
CA GLY A 68 -12.11 -15.18 2.43
C GLY A 68 -12.89 -14.43 3.52
N MET A 69 -12.33 -13.36 4.08
CA MET A 69 -12.97 -12.51 5.09
C MET A 69 -13.97 -11.54 4.45
N SER A 70 -14.88 -12.05 3.62
CA SER A 70 -15.80 -11.23 2.83
C SER A 70 -16.74 -10.39 3.69
N GLU A 71 -17.19 -10.92 4.82
CA GLU A 71 -18.08 -10.21 5.76
C GLU A 71 -17.36 -9.00 6.36
N PHE A 72 -16.15 -9.18 6.88
CA PHE A 72 -15.31 -8.09 7.40
C PHE A 72 -15.03 -7.01 6.34
N LEU A 73 -14.67 -7.42 5.12
CA LEU A 73 -14.45 -6.48 4.03
C LEU A 73 -15.73 -5.71 3.66
N THR A 74 -16.89 -6.37 3.73
CA THR A 74 -18.19 -5.74 3.44
C THR A 74 -18.63 -4.82 4.57
N GLU A 75 -18.31 -5.13 5.83
CA GLU A 75 -18.60 -4.23 6.96
C GLU A 75 -17.74 -2.98 6.91
N LEU A 76 -16.44 -3.14 6.61
CA LEU A 76 -15.51 -2.01 6.55
C LEU A 76 -15.77 -1.12 5.32
N LEU A 77 -15.93 -1.72 4.14
CA LEU A 77 -16.12 -0.98 2.88
C LEU A 77 -17.58 -0.86 2.44
N GLY A 78 -18.55 -1.29 3.26
CA GLY A 78 -19.96 -1.38 2.84
C GLY A 78 -20.61 -0.05 2.49
N GLN A 79 -20.05 1.05 3.00
CA GLN A 79 -20.48 2.42 2.66
C GLN A 79 -19.58 3.07 1.61
N TRP A 80 -18.44 2.47 1.30
CA TRP A 80 -17.50 2.99 0.32
C TRP A 80 -18.03 2.76 -1.11
N HIS A 81 -17.87 3.78 -1.94
CA HIS A 81 -18.22 3.74 -3.36
C HIS A 81 -17.05 4.33 -4.16
N PRO A 82 -16.67 3.73 -5.31
CA PRO A 82 -15.59 4.25 -6.14
C PRO A 82 -15.94 5.66 -6.65
N GLN A 83 -15.08 6.63 -6.37
CA GLN A 83 -15.31 8.03 -6.75
C GLN A 83 -14.52 8.41 -8.01
N HIS A 84 -13.36 7.79 -8.22
CA HIS A 84 -12.42 8.18 -9.28
C HIS A 84 -12.07 7.03 -10.23
N ALA A 85 -12.30 5.79 -9.84
CA ALA A 85 -12.05 4.63 -10.67
C ALA A 85 -12.88 4.59 -11.96
N LYS A 86 -12.21 4.43 -13.09
CA LYS A 86 -12.81 4.23 -14.42
C LYS A 86 -12.74 2.78 -14.86
N THR A 87 -11.85 1.99 -14.24
CA THR A 87 -11.67 0.57 -14.49
C THR A 87 -11.84 -0.24 -13.21
N GLN A 88 -12.11 -1.55 -13.35
CA GLN A 88 -12.22 -2.44 -12.20
C GLN A 88 -10.91 -2.51 -11.39
N SER A 89 -9.76 -2.49 -12.07
CA SER A 89 -8.44 -2.48 -11.41
C SER A 89 -8.23 -1.23 -10.56
N GLU A 90 -8.62 -0.06 -11.08
CA GLU A 90 -8.56 1.20 -10.33
C GLU A 90 -9.52 1.19 -9.13
N ALA A 91 -10.71 0.62 -9.29
CA ALA A 91 -11.68 0.51 -8.20
C ALA A 91 -11.16 -0.41 -7.08
N GLU A 92 -10.50 -1.51 -7.43
CA GLU A 92 -9.87 -2.39 -6.43
C GLU A 92 -8.69 -1.72 -5.72
N HIS A 93 -7.94 -0.88 -6.43
CA HIS A 93 -6.85 -0.12 -5.82
C HIS A 93 -7.39 0.93 -4.85
N GLU A 94 -8.39 1.70 -5.27
CA GLU A 94 -9.08 2.71 -4.44
C GLU A 94 -9.71 2.06 -3.20
N ALA A 95 -10.38 0.91 -3.37
CA ALA A 95 -10.94 0.13 -2.26
C ALA A 95 -9.86 -0.31 -1.25
N GLY A 96 -8.68 -0.69 -1.74
CA GLY A 96 -7.54 -1.07 -0.88
C GLY A 96 -6.95 0.10 -0.11
N GLN A 97 -6.97 1.31 -0.68
CA GLN A 97 -6.54 2.53 0.00
C GLN A 97 -7.51 2.92 1.12
N GLU A 98 -8.80 2.82 0.84
CA GLU A 98 -9.86 3.17 1.80
C GLU A 98 -9.93 2.16 2.94
N PHE A 99 -9.79 0.88 2.62
CA PHE A 99 -9.60 -0.18 3.62
C PHE A 99 -8.42 0.12 4.55
N ALA A 100 -7.30 0.61 4.01
CA ALA A 100 -6.13 0.94 4.81
C ALA A 100 -6.44 2.08 5.80
N ILE A 101 -7.15 3.11 5.36
CA ILE A 101 -7.52 4.26 6.18
C ILE A 101 -8.50 3.83 7.28
N ASP A 102 -9.56 3.11 6.93
CA ASP A 102 -10.56 2.63 7.89
C ASP A 102 -9.95 1.70 8.94
N LEU A 103 -9.02 0.82 8.53
CA LEU A 103 -8.30 -0.05 9.46
C LEU A 103 -7.40 0.76 10.41
N MET A 104 -6.74 1.82 9.94
CA MET A 104 -5.94 2.70 10.80
C MET A 104 -6.82 3.43 11.82
N ILE A 105 -7.97 3.94 11.39
CA ILE A 105 -8.97 4.57 12.26
C ILE A 105 -9.42 3.56 13.32
N LEU A 106 -9.86 2.37 12.91
CA LEU A 106 -10.37 1.34 13.81
C LEU A 106 -9.33 0.93 14.86
N ARG A 107 -8.06 0.77 14.46
CA ARG A 107 -6.97 0.43 15.38
C ARG A 107 -6.68 1.55 16.37
N HIS A 108 -6.72 2.79 15.91
CA HIS A 108 -6.53 3.96 16.77
C HIS A 108 -7.65 4.05 17.82
N GLU A 109 -8.91 3.95 17.40
CA GLU A 109 -10.07 4.01 18.28
C GLU A 109 -10.11 2.82 19.26
N ALA A 110 -9.79 1.62 18.80
CA ALA A 110 -9.69 0.44 19.66
C ALA A 110 -8.62 0.63 20.75
N GLU A 111 -7.47 1.20 20.40
CA GLU A 111 -6.41 1.47 21.37
C GLU A 111 -6.79 2.58 22.37
N ALA A 112 -7.45 3.64 21.90
CA ALA A 112 -7.99 4.70 22.75
C ALA A 112 -9.06 4.19 23.73
N LEU A 113 -9.87 3.22 23.31
CA LEU A 113 -10.89 2.56 24.13
C LEU A 113 -10.32 1.41 25.00
N GLY A 114 -9.04 1.08 24.85
CA GLY A 114 -8.41 -0.03 25.56
C GLY A 114 -8.88 -1.42 25.13
N ILE A 115 -9.52 -1.54 23.96
CA ILE A 115 -10.00 -2.79 23.40
C ILE A 115 -8.81 -3.53 22.78
N ARG A 116 -8.39 -4.62 23.42
CA ARG A 116 -7.34 -5.50 22.91
C ARG A 116 -7.82 -6.95 22.95
N PRO A 117 -7.81 -7.66 21.80
CA PRO A 117 -8.19 -9.06 21.80
C PRO A 117 -7.16 -9.89 22.57
N THR A 118 -7.65 -10.86 23.32
CA THR A 118 -6.82 -11.86 23.98
C THR A 118 -6.35 -12.91 22.97
N THR A 119 -5.24 -13.59 23.26
CA THR A 119 -4.73 -14.68 22.41
C THR A 119 -5.77 -15.78 22.18
N ALA A 120 -6.62 -16.06 23.16
CA ALA A 120 -7.70 -17.03 23.03
C ALA A 120 -8.79 -16.59 22.05
N GLU A 121 -9.16 -15.31 22.05
CA GLU A 121 -10.13 -14.75 21.10
C GLU A 121 -9.58 -14.73 19.67
N ILE A 122 -8.29 -14.38 19.51
CA ILE A 122 -7.60 -14.44 18.21
C ILE A 122 -7.65 -15.88 17.67
N ALA A 123 -7.26 -16.87 18.47
CA ALA A 123 -7.29 -18.28 18.06
C ALA A 123 -8.72 -18.76 17.73
N ALA A 124 -9.74 -18.30 18.47
CA ALA A 124 -11.13 -18.63 18.21
C ALA A 124 -11.66 -18.02 16.90
N VAL A 125 -11.14 -16.87 16.47
CA VAL A 125 -11.47 -16.28 15.15
C VAL A 125 -10.70 -16.98 14.04
N VAL A 126 -9.39 -17.17 14.21
CA VAL A 126 -8.53 -17.83 13.21
C VAL A 126 -9.06 -19.22 12.87
N THR A 127 -9.45 -20.02 13.86
CA THR A 127 -10.03 -21.35 13.63
C THR A 127 -11.36 -21.35 12.85
N LYS A 128 -12.08 -20.21 12.81
CA LYS A 128 -13.34 -20.06 12.08
C LYS A 128 -13.15 -19.56 10.64
N ILE A 129 -12.00 -18.98 10.31
CA ILE A 129 -11.71 -18.46 8.97
C ILE A 129 -11.81 -19.59 7.94
N ARG A 130 -12.59 -19.37 6.87
CA ARG A 130 -12.87 -20.38 5.85
C ARG A 130 -11.60 -20.91 5.18
N ALA A 131 -10.62 -20.04 4.94
CA ALA A 131 -9.33 -20.43 4.34
C ALA A 131 -8.55 -21.45 5.17
N PHE A 132 -8.75 -21.51 6.49
CA PHE A 132 -8.06 -22.44 7.39
C PHE A 132 -8.89 -23.69 7.73
N ARG A 133 -10.03 -23.90 7.08
CA ARG A 133 -10.91 -25.05 7.34
C ARG A 133 -10.75 -26.13 6.28
N SER A 134 -10.83 -27.39 6.73
CA SER A 134 -10.93 -28.57 5.86
C SER A 134 -12.33 -28.64 5.23
N ASP A 135 -12.50 -29.51 4.24
CA ASP A 135 -13.82 -29.74 3.61
C ASP A 135 -14.83 -30.34 4.61
N ALA A 136 -14.35 -30.93 5.70
CA ALA A 136 -15.16 -31.39 6.84
C ALA A 136 -15.49 -30.29 7.86
N GLY A 137 -15.06 -29.04 7.63
CA GLY A 137 -15.36 -27.89 8.47
C GLY A 137 -14.52 -27.78 9.75
N SER A 138 -13.56 -28.67 9.98
CA SER A 138 -12.58 -28.57 11.08
C SER A 138 -11.40 -27.67 10.71
N PHE A 139 -10.70 -27.12 11.69
CA PHE A 139 -9.44 -26.42 11.44
C PHE A 139 -8.40 -27.39 10.81
N ASP A 140 -7.71 -26.92 9.79
CA ASP A 140 -6.69 -27.66 9.05
C ASP A 140 -5.33 -26.95 9.18
N LEU A 141 -4.46 -27.51 10.03
CA LEU A 141 -3.13 -26.99 10.28
C LEU A 141 -2.25 -26.99 9.01
N LYS A 142 -2.49 -27.91 8.07
CA LYS A 142 -1.72 -27.96 6.82
C LYS A 142 -2.07 -26.78 5.91
N LYS A 143 -3.37 -26.46 5.79
CA LYS A 143 -3.82 -25.27 5.04
C LYS A 143 -3.34 -23.97 5.70
N TYR A 144 -3.37 -23.91 7.03
CA TYR A 144 -2.81 -22.77 7.77
C TYR A 144 -1.32 -22.55 7.45
N ASN A 145 -0.50 -23.59 7.58
CA ASN A 145 0.94 -23.49 7.30
C ASN A 145 1.22 -23.15 5.83
N ASP A 146 0.43 -23.69 4.90
CA ASP A 146 0.55 -23.39 3.47
C ASP A 146 0.31 -21.89 3.20
N ILE A 147 -0.71 -21.30 3.81
CA ILE A 147 -1.01 -19.87 3.68
C ILE A 147 0.08 -19.03 4.34
N VAL A 148 0.54 -19.40 5.54
CA VAL A 148 1.62 -18.68 6.24
C VAL A 148 2.90 -18.66 5.40
N GLN A 149 3.25 -19.77 4.75
CA GLN A 149 4.49 -19.87 3.98
C GLN A 149 4.36 -19.27 2.56
N ASN A 150 3.24 -19.51 1.88
CA ASN A 150 3.10 -19.20 0.46
C ASN A 150 2.30 -17.93 0.17
N ALA A 151 1.39 -17.52 1.04
CA ALA A 151 0.54 -16.34 0.82
C ALA A 151 1.05 -15.08 1.54
N LEU A 152 1.64 -15.21 2.73
CA LEU A 152 2.14 -14.06 3.49
C LEU A 152 3.49 -13.52 2.96
N GLY A 153 4.39 -14.42 2.55
CA GLY A 153 5.72 -14.08 2.04
C GLY A 153 5.68 -13.09 0.86
N PRO A 154 4.89 -13.36 -0.20
CA PRO A 154 4.76 -12.44 -1.34
C PRO A 154 4.20 -11.06 -0.98
N LEU A 155 3.44 -10.95 0.13
CA LEU A 155 2.88 -9.69 0.62
C LEU A 155 3.80 -8.96 1.60
N GLY A 156 4.96 -9.56 1.94
CA GLY A 156 5.90 -9.03 2.91
C GLY A 156 5.40 -9.14 4.36
N PHE A 157 4.51 -10.09 4.64
CA PHE A 157 3.91 -10.31 5.95
C PHE A 157 4.50 -11.55 6.66
N SER A 158 4.34 -11.57 7.97
CA SER A 158 4.63 -12.70 8.84
C SER A 158 3.36 -13.16 9.54
N GLU A 159 3.43 -14.27 10.27
CA GLU A 159 2.31 -14.83 11.04
C GLU A 159 1.66 -13.82 11.99
N ALA A 160 2.39 -12.78 12.43
CA ALA A 160 1.86 -11.71 13.27
C ALA A 160 0.78 -10.83 12.61
N GLN A 161 0.51 -11.02 11.31
CA GLN A 161 -0.54 -10.31 10.56
C GLN A 161 -1.81 -11.15 10.35
N ILE A 162 -1.85 -12.36 10.90
CA ILE A 162 -3.04 -13.23 10.99
C ILE A 162 -3.59 -13.11 12.42
#